data_AF-A0A2N1M3L2-F1
#
_entry.id   AF-A0A2N1M3L2-F1
#
_cell.length_a   1.000
_cell.length_b   1.000
_cell.length_c   1.000
_cell.angle_alpha   90.00
_cell.angle_beta   90.00
_cell.angle_gamma   90.00
#
_symmetry.space_group_name_H-M   'P 1'
#
loop_
_entity.id
_entity.type
_entity.pdbx_description
1 polymer ?
#
loop_
_entity_poly.entity_id
_entity_poly.type
_entity_poly.pdbx_seq_one_letter_code
_entity_poly.pdbx_strand_id
1 'polypeptide(L)'
;TVTVESEEVFCSFLPKTPGEEIGDSEDDAIPFCTEANPANAPGAKKFPNGFIKSANFAKGKGFVQITGTIDRTKYNLKESDGGGQYDTKAPSGAVCKGFKNFVN
;
A
#
# COMPACT_ATOMS: atom_id res chain seq x y z
N THR A 1 7.95 1.69 -5.48
CA THR A 1 7.25 3.00 -5.56
C THR A 1 5.77 2.80 -5.41
N VAL A 2 5.10 3.66 -4.63
CA VAL A 2 3.64 3.78 -4.51
C VAL A 2 3.17 5.14 -5.02
N THR A 3 1.88 5.27 -5.34
CA THR A 3 1.25 6.54 -5.74
C THR A 3 -0.13 6.65 -5.11
N VAL A 4 -0.63 7.88 -4.96
CA VAL A 4 -1.98 8.18 -4.47
C VAL A 4 -2.53 9.34 -5.30
N GLU A 5 -3.49 9.05 -6.18
CA GLU A 5 -4.02 10.01 -7.15
C GLU A 5 -5.52 10.23 -6.97
N SER A 6 -6.26 9.17 -6.70
CA SER A 6 -7.69 9.17 -6.41
C SER A 6 -8.08 7.91 -5.63
N GLU A 7 -9.36 7.77 -5.30
CA GLU A 7 -9.93 6.54 -4.71
C GLU A 7 -9.88 5.33 -5.65
N GLU A 8 -9.81 5.57 -6.96
CA GLU A 8 -9.70 4.53 -7.99
C GLU A 8 -8.24 4.22 -8.37
N VAL A 9 -7.33 5.16 -8.13
CA VAL A 9 -5.91 5.08 -8.52
C VAL A 9 -5.02 5.38 -7.32
N PHE A 10 -4.69 4.33 -6.58
CA PHE A 10 -3.76 4.41 -5.46
C PHE A 10 -3.03 3.09 -5.24
N CYS A 11 -1.98 3.16 -4.43
CA CYS A 11 -1.15 2.04 -4.03
C CYS A 11 -0.93 2.00 -2.52
N SER A 12 -0.53 0.83 -2.05
CA SER A 12 -0.10 0.52 -0.68
C SER A 12 1.04 -0.48 -0.79
N PHE A 13 1.91 -0.56 0.22
CA PHE A 13 2.80 -1.70 0.36
C PHE A 13 2.03 -2.85 1.02
N LEU A 14 2.37 -4.07 0.62
CA LEU A 14 1.94 -5.31 1.28
C LEU A 14 3.16 -6.24 1.39
N PRO A 15 3.13 -7.23 2.30
CA PRO A 15 4.17 -8.23 2.38
C PRO A 15 4.41 -8.88 1.03
N LYS A 16 5.66 -9.25 0.74
CA LYS A 16 5.99 -9.92 -0.52
C LYS A 16 5.30 -11.27 -0.64
N THR A 17 5.10 -11.94 0.50
CA THR A 17 4.48 -13.26 0.62
C THR A 17 3.08 -13.13 1.26
N PRO A 18 2.01 -13.66 0.64
CA PRO A 18 0.68 -13.64 1.25
C PRO A 18 0.65 -14.32 2.62
N GLY A 19 0.08 -13.63 3.62
CA GLY A 19 -0.09 -14.11 5.00
C GLY A 19 1.11 -13.97 5.91
N GLU A 20 2.20 -13.37 5.42
CA GLU A 20 3.26 -12.82 6.25
C GLU A 20 2.74 -11.62 7.05
N GLU A 21 3.28 -11.43 8.26
CA GLU A 21 2.85 -10.35 9.15
C GLU A 21 3.42 -9.02 8.68
N ILE A 22 2.65 -7.94 8.85
CA ILE A 22 3.06 -6.62 8.36
C ILE A 22 4.39 -6.20 8.97
N GLY A 23 4.52 -6.30 10.31
CA GLY A 23 5.75 -5.96 11.02
C GLY A 23 6.98 -6.78 10.62
N ASP A 24 6.80 -8.06 10.27
CA ASP A 24 7.91 -8.93 9.84
C ASP A 24 8.40 -8.60 8.43
N SER A 25 7.55 -7.99 7.60
CA SER A 25 7.85 -7.67 6.20
C SER A 25 8.23 -6.20 5.96
N GLU A 26 8.43 -5.40 7.01
CA GLU A 26 8.78 -3.97 6.90
C GLU A 26 10.00 -3.72 6.01
N ASP A 27 10.97 -4.64 5.99
CA ASP A 27 12.21 -4.49 5.23
C ASP A 27 12.08 -4.81 3.72
N ASP A 28 11.11 -5.63 3.31
CA ASP A 28 11.06 -6.18 1.95
C ASP A 28 9.67 -6.18 1.27
N ALA A 29 8.68 -5.54 1.89
CA ALA A 29 7.36 -5.34 1.31
C ALA A 29 7.41 -4.73 -0.10
N ILE A 30 6.38 -5.02 -0.90
CA ILE A 30 6.33 -4.62 -2.31
C ILE A 30 5.06 -3.82 -2.60
N PRO A 31 5.08 -2.94 -3.62
CA PRO A 31 3.93 -2.10 -3.92
C PRO A 31 2.81 -2.89 -4.61
N PHE A 32 1.59 -2.68 -4.13
CA PHE A 32 0.34 -3.10 -4.73
C PHE A 32 -0.52 -1.87 -5.02
N CYS A 33 -1.20 -1.86 -6.17
CA CYS A 33 -2.04 -0.76 -6.62
C CYS A 33 -3.41 -1.27 -7.09
N THR A 34 -4.36 -0.36 -7.24
CA THR A 34 -5.69 -0.66 -7.81
C THR A 34 -5.61 -1.21 -9.24
N GLU A 35 -4.54 -0.88 -9.96
CA GLU A 35 -4.19 -1.43 -11.28
C GLU A 35 -2.78 -2.03 -11.30
N ALA A 36 -2.51 -2.98 -12.19
CA ALA A 36 -1.16 -3.52 -12.35
C ALA A 36 -0.27 -2.55 -13.14
N ASN A 37 0.97 -2.36 -12.68
CA ASN A 37 2.00 -1.58 -13.38
C ASN A 37 1.55 -0.18 -13.86
N PRO A 38 0.95 0.66 -13.00
CA PRO A 38 0.56 2.02 -13.38
C PRO A 38 1.80 2.88 -13.67
N ALA A 39 1.65 3.89 -14.53
CA ALA A 39 2.75 4.76 -14.97
C ALA A 39 3.51 5.43 -13.81
N ASN A 40 2.80 5.76 -12.72
CA ASN A 40 3.38 6.41 -11.54
C ASN A 40 3.92 5.44 -10.48
N ALA A 41 3.68 4.13 -10.63
CA ALA A 41 4.27 3.08 -9.80
C ALA A 41 4.61 1.83 -10.66
N PRO A 42 5.61 1.95 -11.56
CA PRO A 42 5.99 0.84 -12.43
C PRO A 42 6.48 -0.36 -11.62
N GLY A 43 6.14 -1.56 -12.08
CA GLY A 43 6.43 -2.83 -11.40
C GLY A 43 5.50 -3.16 -10.23
N ALA A 44 4.59 -2.27 -9.84
CA ALA A 44 3.63 -2.57 -8.78
C ALA A 44 2.63 -3.64 -9.22
N LYS A 45 2.29 -4.51 -8.28
CA LYS A 45 1.29 -5.56 -8.48
C LYS A 45 -0.12 -4.97 -8.36
N LYS A 46 -1.12 -5.67 -8.88
CA LYS A 46 -2.53 -5.32 -8.61
C LYS A 46 -2.95 -5.88 -7.26
N PHE A 47 -3.69 -5.11 -6.47
CA PHE A 47 -4.39 -5.63 -5.29
C PHE A 47 -5.20 -6.88 -5.66
N PRO A 48 -5.28 -7.89 -4.79
CA PRO A 48 -6.16 -9.03 -5.01
C PRO A 48 -7.61 -8.56 -5.19
N ASN A 49 -8.36 -9.26 -6.04
CA ASN A 49 -9.76 -8.92 -6.27
C ASN A 49 -10.55 -8.97 -4.95
N GLY A 50 -11.25 -7.88 -4.64
CA GLY A 50 -12.03 -7.72 -3.41
C GLY A 50 -11.20 -7.42 -2.15
N PHE A 51 -9.89 -7.21 -2.26
CA PHE A 51 -9.05 -6.85 -1.12
C PHE A 51 -9.39 -5.46 -0.59
N ILE A 52 -9.58 -4.47 -1.46
CA ILE A 52 -10.05 -3.13 -1.07
C ILE A 52 -11.58 -3.17 -0.95
N LYS A 53 -12.12 -2.87 0.24
CA LYS A 53 -13.57 -2.82 0.49
C LYS A 53 -14.13 -1.39 0.42
N SER A 54 -13.35 -0.44 0.91
CA SER A 54 -13.63 0.98 0.78
C SER A 54 -12.34 1.77 0.63
N ALA A 55 -12.40 2.88 -0.09
CA ALA A 55 -11.33 3.86 -0.22
C ALA A 55 -11.97 5.25 -0.23
N ASN A 56 -11.36 6.19 0.50
CA ASN A 56 -11.79 7.57 0.59
C ASN A 56 -10.56 8.44 0.35
N PHE A 57 -10.59 9.21 -0.72
CA PHE A 57 -9.49 10.11 -1.08
C PHE A 57 -9.66 11.49 -0.46
N ALA A 58 -8.58 11.99 0.13
CA ALA A 58 -8.48 13.35 0.62
C ALA A 58 -7.20 14.01 0.12
N LYS A 59 -7.30 15.30 -0.23
CA LYS A 59 -6.16 16.11 -0.67
C LYS A 59 -6.21 17.47 0.01
N GLY A 60 -5.05 17.93 0.47
CA GLY A 60 -4.90 19.25 1.05
C GLY A 60 -3.54 19.85 0.74
N LYS A 61 -3.20 20.93 1.45
CA LYS A 61 -1.91 21.61 1.26
C LYS A 61 -0.77 20.72 1.77
N GLY A 62 -0.06 20.10 0.83
CA GLY A 62 1.14 19.30 1.13
C GLY A 62 0.86 17.82 1.44
N PHE A 63 -0.38 17.34 1.27
CA PHE A 63 -0.69 15.92 1.45
C PHE A 63 -1.74 15.42 0.46
N VAL A 64 -1.65 14.12 0.19
CA VAL A 64 -2.72 13.27 -0.33
C VAL A 64 -2.86 12.09 0.61
N GLN A 65 -4.06 11.57 0.75
CA GLN A 65 -4.35 10.49 1.68
C GLN A 65 -5.46 9.61 1.12
N ILE A 66 -5.31 8.30 1.32
CA ILE A 66 -6.38 7.33 1.15
C ILE A 66 -6.64 6.71 2.52
N THR A 67 -7.91 6.62 2.91
CA THR A 67 -8.35 5.86 4.08
C THR A 67 -9.43 4.88 3.66
N GLY A 68 -9.55 3.76 4.35
CA GLY A 68 -10.48 2.73 3.91
C GLY A 68 -10.40 1.48 4.75
N THR A 69 -11.05 0.44 4.24
CA THR A 69 -11.07 -0.88 4.86
C THR A 69 -10.68 -1.94 3.85
N ILE A 70 -10.05 -3.00 4.33
CA ILE A 70 -9.61 -4.13 3.53
C ILE A 70 -10.33 -5.41 3.95
N ASP A 71 -10.41 -6.37 3.03
CA ASP A 71 -10.71 -7.76 3.34
C ASP A 71 -9.39 -8.53 3.44
N ARG A 72 -8.90 -8.65 4.68
CA ARG A 72 -7.62 -9.28 5.01
C ARG A 72 -7.47 -10.70 4.43
N THR A 73 -8.60 -11.41 4.27
CA THR A 73 -8.62 -12.78 3.76
C THR A 73 -8.19 -12.88 2.30
N LYS A 74 -8.31 -11.80 1.52
CA LYS A 74 -7.91 -11.79 0.09
C LYS A 74 -6.41 -11.77 -0.11
N TYR A 75 -5.65 -11.52 0.95
CA TYR A 75 -4.18 -11.61 0.95
C TYR A 75 -3.65 -12.51 2.08
N ASN A 76 -4.52 -13.37 2.63
CA ASN A 76 -4.21 -14.32 3.71
C ASN A 76 -3.65 -13.68 5.00
N LEU A 77 -3.85 -12.37 5.21
CA LEU A 77 -3.39 -11.69 6.41
C LEU A 77 -4.10 -12.26 7.64
N LYS A 78 -3.31 -12.60 8.66
CA LYS A 78 -3.80 -13.24 9.88
C LYS A 78 -4.69 -12.28 10.67
N GLU A 79 -5.65 -12.82 11.42
CA GLU A 79 -6.45 -12.01 12.34
C GLU A 79 -5.64 -11.52 13.54
N SER A 80 -4.65 -12.33 13.94
CA SER A 80 -3.74 -12.06 15.04
C SER A 80 -2.56 -11.18 14.65
N ASP A 81 -2.49 -10.72 13.40
CA ASP A 81 -1.44 -9.81 12.94
C ASP A 81 -1.57 -8.48 13.71
N GLY A 82 -0.52 -8.12 14.45
CA GLY A 82 -0.47 -6.87 15.23
C GLY A 82 -0.32 -5.62 14.37
N GLY A 83 -0.08 -5.80 13.07
CA GLY A 83 0.21 -4.73 12.13
C GLY A 83 1.70 -4.39 12.09
N GLY A 84 1.98 -3.16 11.68
CA GLY A 84 3.30 -2.61 11.42
C GLY A 84 3.14 -1.32 10.64
N GLN A 85 4.24 -0.80 10.10
CA GLN A 85 4.25 0.43 9.32
C GLN A 85 5.25 0.35 8.18
N TYR A 86 4.80 0.67 6.97
CA TYR A 86 5.73 0.96 5.87
C TYR A 86 5.86 2.47 5.73
N ASP A 87 7.10 2.94 5.67
CA ASP A 87 7.41 4.36 5.56
C ASP A 87 8.59 4.60 4.62
N THR A 88 9.10 5.83 4.63
CA THR A 88 10.18 6.25 3.74
C THR A 88 11.53 5.56 4.03
N LYS A 89 11.65 4.86 5.16
CA LYS A 89 12.85 4.10 5.55
C LYS A 89 12.70 2.61 5.27
N ALA A 90 11.49 2.07 5.43
CA ALA A 90 11.23 0.63 5.31
C ALA A 90 9.93 0.39 4.49
N PRO A 91 9.98 -0.35 3.37
CA PRO A 91 11.11 -1.14 2.86
C PRO A 91 12.20 -0.29 2.20
N SER A 92 13.42 -0.84 2.08
CA SER A 92 14.54 -0.12 1.50
C SER A 92 14.25 0.38 0.08
N GLY A 93 14.42 1.68 -0.15
CA GLY A 93 14.11 2.32 -1.44
C GLY A 93 12.63 2.58 -1.67
N ALA A 94 11.79 2.47 -0.64
CA ALA A 94 10.39 2.86 -0.73
C ALA A 94 10.24 4.36 -1.03
N VAL A 95 9.37 4.65 -2.00
CA VAL A 95 9.12 6.01 -2.48
C VAL A 95 7.62 6.15 -2.74
N CYS A 96 7.05 7.27 -2.31
CA CYS A 96 5.74 7.72 -2.76
C CYS A 96 5.91 8.79 -3.84
N LYS A 97 5.32 8.57 -5.02
CA LYS A 97 5.49 9.45 -6.18
C LYS A 97 5.04 10.88 -5.84
N GLY A 98 5.98 11.84 -5.94
CA GLY A 98 5.69 13.26 -5.71
C GLY A 98 5.78 13.71 -4.26
N PHE A 99 6.10 12.82 -3.31
CA PHE A 99 6.20 13.13 -1.89
C PHE A 99 7.57 12.73 -1.34
N LYS A 100 8.12 13.58 -0.46
CA LYS A 100 9.40 13.30 0.20
C LYS A 100 9.27 12.25 1.30
N ASN A 101 8.12 12.24 1.97
CA ASN A 101 7.81 11.33 3.06
C ASN A 101 6.45 10.70 2.80
N PHE A 102 6.27 9.48 3.25
CA PHE A 102 4.97 8.80 3.33
C PHE A 102 4.95 7.89 4.55
N VAL A 103 3.73 7.55 4.95
CA VAL A 103 3.44 6.51 5.92
C VAL A 103 2.27 5.71 5.36
N ASN A 104 2.35 4.39 5.43
CA ASN A 104 1.32 3.46 5.00
C ASN A 104 0.79 2.66 6.18
#